data_AF-A0A081D3D2-F1
#
_entry.id   AF-A0A081D3D2-F1
#
_cell.length_a   1.000
_cell.length_b   1.000
_cell.length_c   1.000
_cell.angle_alpha   90.00
_cell.angle_beta   90.00
_cell.angle_gamma   90.00
#
_symmetry.space_group_name_H-M   'P 1'
#
loop_
_entity.id
_entity.type
_entity.pdbx_description
1 polymer ?
#
loop_
_entity_poly.entity_id
_entity_poly.type
_entity_poly.pdbx_seq_one_letter_code
_entity_poly.pdbx_strand_id
1 'polypeptide(L)'
;MDRRQFSEREATLEVRACAYAVKAALRKGGVFLRRDATVGLVLPRDARAQPYKDAVRSVLKTSNLAAIYTAILIEEDRKAEHFWARAAETLEGKAAVVLLIPEDAIVPPHIEIAMDRIVHVGEIRPAHLAAALWSTQATRISNEEAAALLDHPPDLLFAALRKGRSVATVLRRLETLRNDKPKREVSELGVEDLPGFGDAKEWALNLAIDLRDWRAGSIRWSDVDRGLLISGPPGTGKTMFAAAVAQTCGARFIETSAAQWQAAGHLGNYLKAMHKTFREASENAPTILFIDEFDAVGDRSQFSGDNASYGVQVVNGLLEVLDGSSGREGVVVIAATNNPDRIDAALRRPGRLDRHVAVGLPDYHDRKSIISLHLGADLPDEAIAAAAKATTGYSGADLALLARDARTMARRGGRKVEAQDLLAVSPPVVGIDPEARWAAAIHEAGHIIVGLEYKYGTVVSIVLPREFPVRGDSLGHVQWRRIPERLRSEASYRDEIAMLMAGRAAETVCLAKTYNLAGGGRGSDLDRATDLATFMIGCLGMGTLAYHDAVRPSDLVELRMSDPEIRRLVETVLRSELKRSISIIERNRSRLEMVARAMLPVEVLEGNEINRILAEERPASA
;
A
#
# COMPACT_ATOMS: atom_id res chain seq x y z
N MET A 1 -29.73 36.62 -3.62
CA MET A 1 -29.42 36.05 -2.30
C MET A 1 -30.02 36.99 -1.25
N ASP A 2 -30.94 36.48 -0.44
CA ASP A 2 -31.99 37.24 0.26
C ASP A 2 -31.48 38.04 1.46
N ARG A 3 -31.91 39.31 1.64
CA ARG A 3 -31.43 40.23 2.72
C ARG A 3 -31.65 39.66 4.14
N ARG A 4 -32.60 38.73 4.31
CA ARG A 4 -32.88 38.05 5.59
C ARG A 4 -31.82 37.01 5.96
N GLN A 5 -31.30 36.22 5.00
CA GLN A 5 -30.23 35.23 5.27
C GLN A 5 -28.89 35.87 5.66
N PHE A 6 -28.63 37.11 5.22
CA PHE A 6 -27.39 37.84 5.54
C PHE A 6 -27.38 38.42 6.95
N SER A 7 -28.53 38.84 7.48
CA SER A 7 -28.65 39.39 8.84
C SER A 7 -28.34 38.35 9.93
N GLU A 8 -28.61 37.07 9.68
CA GLU A 8 -28.37 35.98 10.64
C GLU A 8 -26.89 35.54 10.67
N ARG A 9 -26.15 35.66 9.56
CA ARG A 9 -24.74 35.25 9.47
C ARG A 9 -23.76 36.24 10.13
N GLU A 10 -24.07 37.54 10.14
CA GLU A 10 -23.26 38.58 10.81
C GLU A 10 -23.17 38.39 12.34
N ALA A 11 -24.04 37.57 12.93
CA ALA A 11 -24.13 37.33 14.37
C ALA A 11 -23.44 36.04 14.84
N THR A 12 -22.77 35.30 13.95
CA THR A 12 -22.08 34.06 14.34
C THR A 12 -20.83 34.35 15.17
N LEU A 13 -20.51 33.43 16.10
CA LEU A 13 -19.34 33.53 16.97
C LEU A 13 -18.04 33.64 16.18
N GLU A 14 -17.91 32.83 15.12
CA GLU A 14 -16.75 32.81 14.23
C GLU A 14 -16.54 34.15 13.53
N VAL A 15 -17.60 34.72 12.93
CA VAL A 15 -17.53 36.03 12.27
C VAL A 15 -17.14 37.11 13.28
N ARG A 16 -17.58 37.02 14.55
CA ARG A 16 -17.14 37.95 15.59
C ARG A 16 -15.68 37.78 16.02
N ALA A 17 -15.18 36.56 16.12
CA ALA A 17 -13.76 36.32 16.38
C ALA A 17 -12.89 36.87 15.24
N CYS A 18 -13.26 36.59 13.99
CA CYS A 18 -12.62 37.16 12.79
C CYS A 18 -12.70 38.70 12.77
N ALA A 19 -13.82 39.29 13.19
CA ALA A 19 -14.01 40.75 13.17
C ALA A 19 -12.98 41.49 14.04
N TYR A 20 -12.52 40.92 15.16
CA TYR A 20 -11.47 41.53 15.97
C TYR A 20 -10.11 41.52 15.26
N ALA A 21 -9.74 40.41 14.63
CA ALA A 21 -8.51 40.30 13.83
C ALA A 21 -8.55 41.23 12.60
N VAL A 22 -9.67 41.22 11.87
CA VAL A 22 -9.91 42.09 10.72
C VAL A 22 -9.89 43.56 11.10
N LYS A 23 -10.50 43.96 12.23
CA LYS A 23 -10.48 45.36 12.69
C LYS A 23 -9.06 45.86 12.95
N ALA A 24 -8.18 45.01 13.48
CA ALA A 24 -6.78 45.36 13.65
C ALA A 24 -6.06 45.54 12.30
N ALA A 25 -6.32 44.66 11.33
CA ALA A 25 -5.75 44.74 9.99
C ALA A 25 -6.25 45.97 9.21
N LEU A 26 -7.56 46.25 9.22
CA LEU A 26 -8.16 47.44 8.61
C LEU A 26 -7.61 48.75 9.19
N ARG A 27 -7.32 48.77 10.49
CA ARG A 27 -6.67 49.93 11.13
C ARG A 27 -5.26 50.15 10.60
N LYS A 28 -4.46 49.09 10.45
CA LYS A 28 -3.13 49.17 9.81
C LYS A 28 -3.22 49.59 8.35
N GLY A 29 -4.27 49.16 7.65
CA GLY A 29 -4.59 49.56 6.28
C GLY A 29 -5.05 51.01 6.12
N GLY A 30 -5.35 51.73 7.21
CA GLY A 30 -5.77 53.14 7.15
C GLY A 30 -7.26 53.36 6.83
N VAL A 31 -8.07 52.30 6.77
CA VAL A 31 -9.49 52.34 6.39
C VAL A 31 -10.35 53.24 7.30
N PHE A 32 -9.95 53.41 8.57
CA PHE A 32 -10.67 54.30 9.50
C PHE A 32 -10.18 55.75 9.47
N LEU A 33 -9.06 56.03 8.80
CA LEU A 33 -8.45 57.36 8.70
C LEU A 33 -8.79 58.04 7.37
N ARG A 34 -8.93 57.24 6.31
CA ARG A 34 -9.18 57.68 4.93
C ARG A 34 -10.53 57.15 4.45
N ARG A 35 -11.23 57.90 3.59
CA ARG A 35 -12.52 57.47 2.99
C ARG A 35 -12.38 57.01 1.54
N ASP A 36 -11.13 56.91 1.09
CA ASP A 36 -10.66 56.71 -0.28
C ASP A 36 -9.48 55.72 -0.32
N ALA A 37 -9.38 54.78 0.64
CA ALA A 37 -8.26 53.85 0.68
C ALA A 37 -8.56 52.54 -0.06
N THR A 38 -7.56 52.00 -0.76
CA THR A 38 -7.58 50.64 -1.33
C THR A 38 -6.65 49.72 -0.53
N VAL A 39 -7.21 48.68 0.10
CA VAL A 39 -6.45 47.82 1.02
C VAL A 39 -6.61 46.35 0.66
N GLY A 40 -5.48 45.68 0.45
CA GLY A 40 -5.38 44.23 0.38
C GLY A 40 -5.22 43.64 1.78
N LEU A 41 -6.09 42.69 2.14
CA LEU A 41 -6.03 41.92 3.37
C LEU A 41 -5.63 40.49 3.04
N VAL A 42 -4.39 40.12 3.35
CA VAL A 42 -3.92 38.75 3.19
C VAL A 42 -4.45 37.93 4.36
N LEU A 43 -5.27 36.92 4.06
CA LEU A 43 -5.90 36.04 5.04
C LEU A 43 -4.89 35.03 5.59
N PRO A 44 -5.05 34.55 6.84
CA PRO A 44 -4.19 33.50 7.37
C PRO A 44 -4.28 32.19 6.57
N ARG A 45 -3.19 31.42 6.59
CA ARG A 45 -3.09 30.11 5.94
C ARG A 45 -4.20 29.18 6.40
N ASP A 46 -4.77 28.44 5.45
CA ASP A 46 -5.89 27.50 5.68
C ASP A 46 -7.17 28.14 6.28
N ALA A 47 -7.29 29.48 6.27
CA ALA A 47 -8.48 30.15 6.77
C ALA A 47 -9.67 30.05 5.80
N ARG A 48 -10.86 29.79 6.35
CA ARG A 48 -12.11 29.88 5.58
C ARG A 48 -12.36 31.34 5.21
N ALA A 49 -12.33 31.63 3.91
CA ALA A 49 -12.37 32.99 3.38
C ALA A 49 -13.71 33.72 3.64
N GLN A 50 -14.82 32.98 3.67
CA GLN A 50 -16.17 33.54 3.81
C GLN A 50 -16.43 34.21 5.18
N PRO A 51 -16.10 33.61 6.34
CA PRO A 51 -16.16 34.29 7.64
C PRO A 51 -15.41 35.63 7.71
N TYR A 52 -14.24 35.72 7.06
CA TYR A 52 -13.47 36.97 7.02
C TYR A 52 -14.14 38.05 6.15
N LYS A 53 -14.77 37.67 5.04
CA LYS A 53 -15.56 38.59 4.21
C LYS A 53 -16.74 39.17 4.99
N ASP A 54 -17.46 38.31 5.70
CA ASP A 54 -18.59 38.72 6.53
C ASP A 54 -18.12 39.56 7.74
N ALA A 55 -16.94 39.25 8.30
CA ALA A 55 -16.30 40.05 9.34
C ALA A 55 -15.91 41.45 8.86
N VAL A 56 -15.32 41.60 7.67
CA VAL A 56 -15.01 42.91 7.06
C VAL A 56 -16.28 43.75 6.93
N ARG A 57 -17.35 43.16 6.38
CA ARG A 57 -18.65 43.85 6.24
C ARG A 57 -19.22 44.28 7.59
N SER A 58 -19.18 43.41 8.59
CA SER A 58 -19.65 43.70 9.94
C SER A 58 -18.87 44.87 10.58
N VAL A 59 -17.55 44.90 10.42
CA VAL A 59 -16.70 45.98 10.93
C VAL A 59 -17.00 47.30 10.20
N LEU A 60 -17.08 47.28 8.87
CA LEU A 60 -17.41 48.48 8.08
C LEU A 60 -18.80 49.03 8.44
N LYS A 61 -19.79 48.17 8.64
CA LYS A 61 -21.15 48.56 9.06
C LYS A 61 -21.16 49.19 10.45
N THR A 62 -20.46 48.58 11.41
CA THR A 62 -20.37 49.10 12.79
C THR A 62 -19.62 50.43 12.85
N SER A 63 -18.74 50.70 11.90
CA SER A 63 -17.99 51.96 11.76
C SER A 63 -18.65 52.97 10.81
N ASN A 64 -19.88 52.72 10.34
CA ASN A 64 -20.60 53.58 9.39
C ASN A 64 -19.85 53.83 8.06
N LEU A 65 -19.07 52.84 7.61
CA LEU A 65 -18.26 52.85 6.38
C LEU A 65 -18.79 51.91 5.28
N ALA A 66 -19.84 51.13 5.55
CA ALA A 66 -20.38 50.13 4.61
C ALA A 66 -20.94 50.73 3.30
N ALA A 67 -21.37 52.01 3.31
CA ALA A 67 -21.80 52.72 2.10
C ALA A 67 -20.63 53.26 1.27
N ILE A 68 -19.43 53.30 1.85
CA ILE A 68 -18.23 53.89 1.25
C ILE A 68 -17.34 52.78 0.69
N TYR A 69 -17.02 51.78 1.51
CA TYR A 69 -16.07 50.72 1.17
C TYR A 69 -16.76 49.51 0.54
N THR A 70 -16.20 49.04 -0.58
CA THR A 70 -16.60 47.77 -1.21
C THR A 70 -15.64 46.66 -0.81
N ALA A 71 -16.16 45.59 -0.18
CA ALA A 71 -15.36 44.41 0.20
C ALA A 71 -15.50 43.29 -0.84
N ILE A 72 -14.38 42.81 -1.38
CA ILE A 72 -14.29 41.75 -2.39
C ILE A 72 -13.48 40.58 -1.83
N LEU A 73 -13.98 39.37 -2.02
CA LEU A 73 -13.27 38.13 -1.69
C LEU A 73 -12.72 37.53 -2.97
N ILE A 74 -11.44 37.16 -2.97
CA ILE A 74 -10.86 36.34 -4.02
C ILE A 74 -11.17 34.87 -3.68
N GLU A 75 -11.92 34.21 -4.57
CA GLU A 75 -12.31 32.80 -4.44
C GLU A 75 -11.39 31.94 -5.33
N GLU A 76 -10.88 30.81 -4.80
CA GLU A 76 -10.11 29.83 -5.56
C GLU A 76 -11.07 28.97 -6.40
N ASP A 77 -11.27 29.32 -7.68
CA ASP A 77 -11.82 28.38 -8.66
C ASP A 77 -11.07 28.48 -10.01
N ARG A 78 -11.16 27.41 -10.81
CA ARG A 78 -10.30 26.94 -11.93
C ARG A 78 -9.90 27.93 -13.05
N LYS A 79 -10.20 29.23 -12.98
CA LYS A 79 -9.80 30.26 -13.95
C LYS A 79 -9.34 31.56 -13.27
N ALA A 80 -8.11 31.57 -12.76
CA ALA A 80 -7.49 32.71 -12.07
C ALA A 80 -7.56 34.06 -12.86
N GLU A 81 -7.58 34.02 -14.21
CA GLU A 81 -7.59 35.21 -15.07
C GLU A 81 -8.87 36.06 -14.98
N HIS A 82 -10.05 35.44 -14.82
CA HIS A 82 -11.32 36.19 -14.79
C HIS A 82 -11.55 36.94 -13.47
N PHE A 83 -10.89 36.53 -12.38
CA PHE A 83 -11.09 37.10 -11.05
C PHE A 83 -10.24 38.35 -10.80
N TRP A 84 -8.97 38.32 -11.21
CA TRP A 84 -8.12 39.51 -11.15
C TRP A 84 -8.63 40.62 -12.07
N ALA A 85 -9.23 40.27 -13.20
CA ALA A 85 -9.93 41.23 -14.07
C ALA A 85 -11.06 41.96 -13.31
N ARG A 86 -11.87 41.24 -12.52
CA ARG A 86 -12.94 41.84 -11.71
C ARG A 86 -12.40 42.70 -10.55
N ALA A 87 -11.29 42.30 -9.94
CA ALA A 87 -10.62 43.08 -8.92
C ALA A 87 -10.08 44.39 -9.53
N ALA A 88 -9.42 44.32 -10.69
CA ALA A 88 -8.95 45.48 -11.45
C ALA A 88 -10.09 46.44 -11.82
N GLU A 89 -11.18 45.92 -12.40
CA GLU A 89 -12.36 46.72 -12.75
C GLU A 89 -12.95 47.47 -11.53
N THR A 90 -12.99 46.80 -10.36
CA THR A 90 -13.50 47.46 -9.16
C THR A 90 -12.55 48.54 -8.66
N LEU A 91 -11.24 48.34 -8.78
CA LEU A 91 -10.24 49.31 -8.36
C LEU A 91 -10.16 50.52 -9.29
N GLU A 92 -10.42 50.32 -10.58
CA GLU A 92 -10.58 51.42 -11.54
C GLU A 92 -11.86 52.22 -11.26
N GLY A 93 -12.96 51.55 -10.92
CA GLY A 93 -14.27 52.18 -10.73
C GLY A 93 -14.54 52.76 -9.34
N LYS A 94 -13.74 52.44 -8.31
CA LYS A 94 -14.03 52.82 -6.91
C LYS A 94 -12.79 53.23 -6.13
N ALA A 95 -12.88 54.38 -5.47
CA ALA A 95 -11.83 54.90 -4.60
C ALA A 95 -11.68 54.18 -3.26
N ALA A 96 -12.66 53.38 -2.81
CA ALA A 96 -12.63 52.75 -1.48
C ALA A 96 -12.93 51.25 -1.56
N VAL A 97 -11.87 50.44 -1.49
CA VAL A 97 -11.93 48.98 -1.73
C VAL A 97 -11.16 48.21 -0.66
N VAL A 98 -11.76 47.12 -0.16
CA VAL A 98 -11.08 46.13 0.67
C VAL A 98 -11.05 44.81 -0.08
N LEU A 99 -9.86 44.36 -0.48
CA LEU A 99 -9.66 43.11 -1.20
C LEU A 99 -9.17 42.04 -0.23
N LEU A 100 -9.89 40.92 -0.09
CA LEU A 100 -9.46 39.78 0.73
C LEU A 100 -8.72 38.77 -0.15
N ILE A 101 -7.45 38.54 0.17
CA ILE A 101 -6.49 37.79 -0.63
C ILE A 101 -6.11 36.52 0.16
N PRO A 102 -6.31 35.30 -0.37
CA PRO A 102 -5.78 34.07 0.23
C PRO A 102 -4.25 34.15 0.39
N GLU A 103 -3.67 33.57 1.45
CA GLU A 103 -2.21 33.65 1.69
C GLU A 103 -1.39 33.10 0.52
N ASP A 104 -1.87 32.03 -0.11
CA ASP A 104 -1.19 31.35 -1.21
C ASP A 104 -1.44 32.00 -2.59
N ALA A 105 -2.22 33.10 -2.65
CA ALA A 105 -2.54 33.76 -3.92
C ALA A 105 -1.40 34.68 -4.38
N ILE A 106 -0.88 34.43 -5.59
CA ILE A 106 0.08 35.31 -6.24
C ILE A 106 -0.66 36.56 -6.74
N VAL A 107 -0.41 37.71 -6.09
CA VAL A 107 -1.00 38.99 -6.47
C VAL A 107 -0.33 39.51 -7.75
N PRO A 108 -1.07 39.80 -8.83
CA PRO A 108 -0.48 40.36 -10.04
C PRO A 108 0.11 41.77 -9.79
N PRO A 109 1.22 42.15 -10.45
CA PRO A 109 1.87 43.45 -10.23
C PRO A 109 0.96 44.66 -10.43
N HIS A 110 0.03 44.59 -11.39
CA HIS A 110 -0.92 45.68 -11.66
C HIS A 110 -1.96 45.87 -10.53
N ILE A 111 -2.28 44.81 -9.79
CA ILE A 111 -3.16 44.90 -8.62
C ILE A 111 -2.37 45.40 -7.41
N GLU A 112 -1.14 44.94 -7.24
CA GLU A 112 -0.26 45.38 -6.14
C GLU A 112 -0.01 46.90 -6.20
N ILE A 113 0.28 47.44 -7.38
CA ILE A 113 0.45 48.89 -7.59
C ILE A 113 -0.83 49.69 -7.33
N ALA A 114 -2.01 49.10 -7.61
CA ALA A 114 -3.30 49.76 -7.40
C ALA A 114 -3.76 49.75 -5.92
N MET A 115 -3.10 48.99 -5.05
CA MET A 115 -3.35 48.98 -3.60
C MET A 115 -2.54 50.05 -2.89
N ASP A 116 -3.19 50.87 -2.05
CA ASP A 116 -2.47 51.75 -1.13
C ASP A 116 -1.64 50.96 -0.12
N ARG A 117 -2.17 49.83 0.35
CA ARG A 117 -1.52 48.93 1.32
C ARG A 117 -1.97 47.49 1.17
N ILE A 118 -1.03 46.55 1.38
CA ILE A 118 -1.31 45.14 1.60
C ILE A 118 -0.94 44.79 3.04
N VAL A 119 -1.87 44.20 3.79
CA VAL A 119 -1.74 43.93 5.22
C VAL A 119 -2.12 42.49 5.52
N HIS A 120 -1.24 41.77 6.21
CA HIS A 120 -1.57 40.44 6.73
C HIS A 120 -2.54 40.53 7.90
N VAL A 121 -3.65 39.83 7.78
CA VAL A 121 -4.59 39.61 8.88
C VAL A 121 -3.95 38.61 9.83
N GLY A 122 -3.70 39.02 11.07
CA GLY A 122 -3.14 38.11 12.07
C GLY A 122 -4.15 37.04 12.48
N GLU A 123 -3.64 35.94 13.05
CA GLU A 123 -4.46 34.86 13.60
C GLU A 123 -5.44 35.33 14.69
N ILE A 124 -6.47 34.53 14.93
CA ILE A 124 -7.41 34.75 16.03
C ILE A 124 -6.68 34.49 17.33
N ARG A 125 -6.41 35.55 18.11
CA ARG A 125 -5.76 35.46 19.42
C ARG A 125 -6.75 35.00 20.50
N PRO A 126 -6.28 34.45 21.63
CA PRO A 126 -7.12 34.07 22.77
C PRO A 126 -8.06 35.19 23.23
N ALA A 127 -7.55 36.43 23.29
CA ALA A 127 -8.34 37.61 23.64
C ALA A 127 -9.48 37.91 22.63
N HIS A 128 -9.28 37.62 21.34
CA HIS A 128 -10.32 37.80 20.32
C HIS A 128 -11.44 36.78 20.50
N LEU A 129 -11.10 35.51 20.78
CA LEU A 129 -12.09 34.46 21.02
C LEU A 129 -12.86 34.70 22.31
N ALA A 130 -12.19 35.10 23.40
CA ALA A 130 -12.83 35.43 24.67
C ALA A 130 -13.81 36.61 24.52
N ALA A 131 -13.42 37.67 23.79
CA ALA A 131 -14.29 38.80 23.52
C ALA A 131 -15.48 38.43 22.61
N ALA A 132 -15.28 37.55 21.63
CA ALA A 132 -16.34 37.04 20.77
C ALA A 132 -17.36 36.20 21.57
N LEU A 133 -16.89 35.34 22.48
CA LEU A 133 -17.77 34.53 23.35
C LEU A 133 -18.56 35.38 24.34
N TRP A 134 -17.93 36.40 24.93
CA TRP A 134 -18.62 37.34 25.79
C TRP A 134 -19.71 38.12 25.04
N SER A 135 -19.38 38.65 23.86
CA SER A 135 -20.31 39.50 23.09
C SER A 135 -21.46 38.74 22.42
N THR A 136 -21.27 37.46 22.07
CA THR A 136 -22.30 36.66 21.37
C THR A 136 -23.08 35.72 22.28
N GLN A 137 -22.45 35.19 23.34
CA GLN A 137 -23.03 34.14 24.20
C GLN A 137 -23.05 34.53 25.69
N ALA A 138 -22.51 35.69 26.08
CA ALA A 138 -22.32 36.11 27.47
C ALA A 138 -21.48 35.13 28.32
N THR A 139 -20.62 34.34 27.66
CA THR A 139 -19.73 33.38 28.31
C THR A 139 -18.39 34.05 28.63
N ARG A 140 -17.99 34.06 29.90
CA ARG A 140 -16.64 34.48 30.31
C ARG A 140 -15.71 33.28 30.34
N ILE A 141 -14.55 33.43 29.74
CA ILE A 141 -13.49 32.41 29.69
C ILE A 141 -12.14 33.06 29.97
N SER A 142 -11.21 32.30 30.53
CA SER A 142 -9.82 32.76 30.71
C SER A 142 -9.06 32.78 29.39
N ASN A 143 -7.92 33.48 29.34
CA ASN A 143 -7.05 33.44 28.16
C ASN A 143 -6.44 32.04 27.95
N GLU A 144 -6.21 31.28 29.02
CA GLU A 144 -5.71 29.90 28.94
C GLU A 144 -6.76 28.97 28.34
N GLU A 145 -8.01 29.08 28.76
CA GLU A 145 -9.13 28.33 28.17
C GLU A 145 -9.35 28.70 26.70
N ALA A 146 -9.23 29.99 26.36
CA ALA A 146 -9.32 30.46 25.00
C ALA A 146 -8.16 29.94 24.12
N ALA A 147 -6.94 29.87 24.68
CA ALA A 147 -5.79 29.31 23.98
C ALA A 147 -5.96 27.81 23.74
N ALA A 148 -6.39 27.05 24.76
CA ALA A 148 -6.68 25.63 24.63
C ALA A 148 -7.75 25.34 23.56
N LEU A 149 -8.78 26.18 23.48
CA LEU A 149 -9.80 26.08 22.43
C LEU A 149 -9.24 26.35 21.02
N LEU A 150 -8.32 27.30 20.88
CA LEU A 150 -7.71 27.66 19.59
C LEU A 150 -6.69 26.62 19.07
N ASP A 151 -6.24 25.70 19.92
CA ASP A 151 -5.40 24.55 19.53
C ASP A 151 -6.16 23.51 18.68
N HIS A 152 -7.48 23.67 18.53
CA HIS A 152 -8.33 22.78 17.75
C HIS A 152 -8.69 23.36 16.37
N PRO A 153 -8.90 22.52 15.33
CA PRO A 153 -9.29 22.98 14.00
C PRO A 153 -10.53 23.90 14.03
N PRO A 154 -10.53 25.05 13.33
CA PRO A 154 -11.60 26.05 13.40
C PRO A 154 -13.01 25.49 13.13
N ASP A 155 -13.14 24.56 12.18
CA ASP A 155 -14.41 23.92 11.84
C ASP A 155 -15.03 23.18 13.03
N LEU A 156 -14.22 22.41 13.74
CA LEU A 156 -14.64 21.63 14.91
C LEU A 156 -14.87 22.55 16.10
N LEU A 157 -13.97 23.50 16.31
CA LEU A 157 -14.04 24.49 17.38
C LEU A 157 -15.37 25.26 17.35
N PHE A 158 -15.65 25.95 16.23
CA PHE A 158 -16.86 26.77 16.10
C PHE A 158 -18.13 25.93 16.02
N ALA A 159 -18.06 24.68 15.58
CA ALA A 159 -19.19 23.75 15.65
C ALA A 159 -19.49 23.28 17.09
N ALA A 160 -18.46 23.11 17.92
CA ALA A 160 -18.57 22.62 19.28
C ALA A 160 -19.05 23.71 20.26
N LEU A 161 -18.68 24.97 20.02
CA LEU A 161 -19.10 26.14 20.80
C LEU A 161 -20.58 26.48 20.56
N ARG A 162 -21.45 26.10 21.51
CA ARG A 162 -22.91 26.32 21.44
C ARG A 162 -23.39 27.12 22.65
N LYS A 163 -24.40 27.97 22.43
CA LYS A 163 -25.03 28.77 23.49
C LYS A 163 -25.50 27.87 24.63
N GLY A 164 -25.11 28.21 25.87
CA GLY A 164 -25.45 27.46 27.08
C GLY A 164 -24.57 26.24 27.38
N ARG A 165 -23.55 25.94 26.56
CA ARG A 165 -22.58 24.86 26.82
C ARG A 165 -21.34 25.40 27.53
N SER A 166 -20.90 24.72 28.60
CA SER A 166 -19.67 25.10 29.30
C SER A 166 -18.42 24.77 28.49
N VAL A 167 -17.35 25.56 28.68
CA VAL A 167 -16.06 25.36 28.00
C VAL A 167 -15.46 24.00 28.30
N ALA A 168 -15.51 23.55 29.55
CA ALA A 168 -15.05 22.21 29.94
C ALA A 168 -15.75 21.09 29.14
N THR A 169 -17.05 21.24 28.85
CA THR A 169 -17.78 20.27 28.01
C THR A 169 -17.35 20.34 26.54
N VAL A 170 -17.02 21.53 26.05
CA VAL A 170 -16.54 21.75 24.68
C VAL A 170 -15.16 21.12 24.51
N LEU A 171 -14.22 21.41 25.39
CA LEU A 171 -12.87 20.82 25.39
C LEU A 171 -12.94 19.30 25.48
N ARG A 172 -13.71 18.75 26.43
CA ARG A 172 -13.89 17.30 26.53
C ARG A 172 -14.40 16.68 25.24
N ARG A 173 -15.34 17.32 24.53
CA ARG A 173 -15.88 16.84 23.24
C ARG A 173 -14.89 16.94 22.10
N LEU A 174 -14.10 18.01 22.05
CA LEU A 174 -13.03 18.17 21.07
C LEU A 174 -11.94 17.12 21.29
N GLU A 175 -11.60 16.83 22.55
CA GLU A 175 -10.68 15.75 22.94
C GLU A 175 -11.25 14.37 22.61
N THR A 176 -12.54 14.12 22.84
CA THR A 176 -13.16 12.84 22.48
C THR A 176 -13.08 12.62 20.98
N LEU A 177 -13.41 13.62 20.15
CA LEU A 177 -13.29 13.53 18.68
C LEU A 177 -11.84 13.37 18.20
N ARG A 178 -10.87 13.96 18.91
CA ARG A 178 -9.44 13.77 18.63
C ARG A 178 -8.98 12.33 18.92
N ASN A 179 -9.61 11.71 19.93
CA ASN A 179 -9.38 10.31 20.32
C ASN A 179 -10.31 9.30 19.61
N ASP A 180 -11.38 9.77 18.93
CA ASP A 180 -12.38 8.98 18.19
C ASP A 180 -12.04 8.78 16.71
N LYS A 181 -10.93 9.36 16.21
CA LYS A 181 -10.23 8.64 15.13
C LYS A 181 -9.86 7.30 15.74
N PRO A 182 -10.31 6.16 15.19
CA PRO A 182 -9.93 4.89 15.78
C PRO A 182 -8.41 4.86 15.81
N LYS A 183 -7.84 4.97 17.02
CA LYS A 183 -6.58 4.29 17.30
C LYS A 183 -6.94 2.84 17.06
N ARG A 184 -6.75 2.36 15.82
CA ARG A 184 -6.64 0.94 15.57
C ARG A 184 -5.62 0.49 16.60
N GLU A 185 -6.08 -0.30 17.56
CA GLU A 185 -5.23 -0.89 18.58
C GLU A 185 -4.02 -1.44 17.84
N VAL A 186 -2.84 -0.91 18.18
CA VAL A 186 -1.59 -1.50 17.73
C VAL A 186 -1.69 -2.96 18.12
N SER A 187 -1.45 -3.84 17.16
CA SER A 187 -1.42 -5.29 17.38
C SER A 187 -0.69 -5.58 18.70
N GLU A 188 -1.32 -6.32 19.64
CA GLU A 188 -0.61 -6.80 20.84
C GLU A 188 0.57 -7.71 20.45
N LEU A 189 0.53 -8.28 19.25
CA LEU A 189 1.54 -9.19 18.70
C LEU A 189 2.69 -8.39 18.06
N GLY A 190 3.92 -8.76 18.42
CA GLY A 190 5.13 -8.35 17.71
C GLY A 190 5.32 -9.16 16.43
N VAL A 191 6.32 -8.79 15.62
CA VAL A 191 6.66 -9.52 14.39
C VAL A 191 7.16 -10.94 14.72
N GLU A 192 7.59 -11.15 15.95
CA GLU A 192 8.22 -12.37 16.45
C GLU A 192 7.22 -13.50 16.50
N ASP A 193 5.96 -13.13 16.74
CA ASP A 193 4.81 -14.03 16.81
C ASP A 193 4.14 -14.23 15.45
N LEU A 194 4.55 -13.49 14.41
CA LEU A 194 3.99 -13.62 13.07
C LEU A 194 4.71 -14.71 12.26
N PRO A 195 3.99 -15.76 11.80
CA PRO A 195 4.49 -16.75 10.84
C PRO A 195 4.38 -16.26 9.39
N GLY A 196 5.13 -16.88 8.46
CA GLY A 196 4.98 -16.66 7.01
C GLY A 196 5.57 -15.38 6.41
N PHE A 197 6.36 -14.60 7.18
CA PHE A 197 6.93 -13.32 6.69
C PHE A 197 8.41 -13.37 6.30
N GLY A 198 9.12 -14.49 6.48
CA GLY A 198 10.48 -14.73 5.97
C GLY A 198 11.42 -13.51 6.04
N ASP A 199 11.95 -13.09 4.90
CA ASP A 199 12.86 -11.94 4.76
C ASP A 199 12.27 -10.62 5.29
N ALA A 200 10.93 -10.42 5.24
CA ALA A 200 10.29 -9.24 5.80
C ALA A 200 10.37 -9.24 7.33
N LYS A 201 10.24 -10.41 7.96
CA LYS A 201 10.43 -10.55 9.41
C LYS A 201 11.86 -10.25 9.82
N GLU A 202 12.85 -10.76 9.09
CA GLU A 202 14.26 -10.45 9.34
C GLU A 202 14.55 -8.95 9.20
N TRP A 203 14.00 -8.32 8.16
CA TRP A 203 14.10 -6.86 7.98
C TRP A 203 13.54 -6.09 9.17
N ALA A 204 12.35 -6.47 9.64
CA ALA A 204 11.70 -5.79 10.77
C ALA A 204 12.49 -5.92 12.08
N LEU A 205 13.06 -7.10 12.33
CA LEU A 205 13.93 -7.35 13.48
C LEU A 205 15.19 -6.47 13.45
N ASN A 206 15.84 -6.37 12.29
CA ASN A 206 16.99 -5.50 12.10
C ASN A 206 16.61 -4.01 12.26
N LEU A 207 15.46 -3.60 11.70
CA LEU A 207 14.95 -2.25 11.87
C LEU A 207 14.71 -1.90 13.36
N ALA A 208 14.21 -2.84 14.15
CA ALA A 208 14.01 -2.61 15.59
C ALA A 208 15.32 -2.35 16.34
N ILE A 209 16.42 -2.98 15.90
CA ILE A 209 17.77 -2.72 16.42
C ILE A 209 18.24 -1.34 15.94
N ASP A 210 18.15 -1.05 14.64
CA ASP A 210 18.60 0.22 14.07
C ASP A 210 17.88 1.42 14.69
N LEU A 211 16.56 1.33 14.89
CA LEU A 211 15.80 2.40 15.54
C LEU A 211 16.19 2.59 17.00
N ARG A 212 16.57 1.51 17.71
CA ARG A 212 17.08 1.61 19.09
C ARG A 212 18.44 2.29 19.11
N ASP A 213 19.34 1.93 18.21
CA ASP A 213 20.69 2.46 18.13
C ASP A 213 20.70 3.93 17.67
N TRP A 214 19.81 4.29 16.74
CA TRP A 214 19.59 5.68 16.34
C TRP A 214 19.03 6.52 17.51
N ARG A 215 18.04 6.02 18.25
CA ARG A 215 17.53 6.70 19.46
C ARG A 215 18.61 6.87 20.54
N ALA A 216 19.55 5.93 20.62
CA ALA A 216 20.71 6.01 21.51
C ALA A 216 21.83 6.92 20.99
N GLY A 217 21.73 7.44 19.76
CA GLY A 217 22.75 8.26 19.11
C GLY A 217 23.99 7.49 18.65
N SER A 218 23.91 6.15 18.57
CA SER A 218 25.03 5.28 18.17
C SER A 218 25.22 5.20 16.66
N ILE A 219 24.14 5.40 15.89
CA ILE A 219 24.15 5.46 14.43
C ILE A 219 23.40 6.71 13.94
N ARG A 220 23.65 7.14 12.71
CA ARG A 220 22.92 8.27 12.11
C ARG A 220 21.65 7.76 11.44
N TRP A 221 20.69 8.65 11.25
CA TRP A 221 19.47 8.31 10.48
C TRP A 221 19.78 7.84 9.05
N SER A 222 20.91 8.21 8.45
CA SER A 222 21.37 7.72 7.13
C SER A 222 21.67 6.23 7.09
N ASP A 223 21.92 5.65 8.26
CA ASP A 223 22.38 4.28 8.39
C ASP A 223 21.20 3.32 8.71
N VAL A 224 20.00 3.88 8.98
CA VAL A 224 18.74 3.14 9.21
C VAL A 224 18.07 2.85 7.86
N ASP A 225 17.60 1.62 7.66
CA ASP A 225 16.75 1.28 6.51
C ASP A 225 15.36 1.93 6.67
N ARG A 226 14.99 2.80 5.73
CA ARG A 226 13.84 3.71 5.89
C ARG A 226 12.61 3.24 5.15
N GLY A 227 12.69 2.17 4.35
CA GLY A 227 11.66 1.87 3.36
C GLY A 227 11.49 0.40 3.04
N LEU A 228 10.25 -0.09 3.13
CA LEU A 228 9.91 -1.44 2.67
C LEU A 228 8.70 -1.41 1.75
N LEU A 229 8.85 -1.98 0.56
CA LEU A 229 7.73 -2.40 -0.28
C LEU A 229 7.41 -3.88 0.01
N ILE A 230 6.22 -4.17 0.48
CA ILE A 230 5.72 -5.53 0.67
C ILE A 230 4.66 -5.86 -0.39
N SER A 231 4.89 -6.90 -1.18
CA SER A 231 3.94 -7.33 -2.22
C SER A 231 3.38 -8.71 -1.95
N GLY A 232 2.14 -8.98 -2.34
CA GLY A 232 1.59 -10.33 -2.26
C GLY A 232 0.10 -10.36 -2.52
N PRO A 233 -0.52 -11.54 -2.63
CA PRO A 233 -1.96 -11.66 -2.76
C PRO A 233 -2.74 -10.91 -1.66
N PRO A 234 -4.00 -10.53 -1.89
CA PRO A 234 -4.85 -10.01 -0.82
C PRO A 234 -5.00 -11.05 0.30
N GLY A 235 -5.13 -10.57 1.55
CA GLY A 235 -5.34 -11.46 2.69
C GLY A 235 -4.10 -12.14 3.27
N THR A 236 -2.89 -11.84 2.77
CA THR A 236 -1.63 -12.38 3.33
C THR A 236 -1.12 -11.67 4.59
N GLY A 237 -1.90 -10.73 5.15
CA GLY A 237 -1.56 -10.06 6.42
C GLY A 237 -0.58 -8.88 6.31
N LYS A 238 -0.37 -8.30 5.12
CA LYS A 238 0.53 -7.15 4.90
C LYS A 238 0.30 -5.98 5.88
N THR A 239 -0.96 -5.59 6.08
CA THR A 239 -1.35 -4.54 7.04
C THR A 239 -1.07 -4.94 8.49
N MET A 240 -1.35 -6.20 8.85
CA MET A 240 -1.07 -6.75 10.18
C MET A 240 0.43 -6.77 10.48
N PHE A 241 1.23 -7.16 9.49
CA PHE A 241 2.69 -7.12 9.58
C PHE A 241 3.19 -5.71 9.87
N ALA A 242 2.76 -4.70 9.11
CA ALA A 242 3.20 -3.32 9.35
C ALA A 242 2.83 -2.80 10.75
N ALA A 243 1.65 -3.17 11.27
CA ALA A 243 1.25 -2.85 12.64
C ALA A 243 2.14 -3.56 13.68
N ALA A 244 2.49 -4.83 13.45
CA ALA A 244 3.40 -5.59 14.31
C ALA A 244 4.84 -5.06 14.28
N VAL A 245 5.31 -4.54 13.13
CA VAL A 245 6.60 -3.84 13.03
C VAL A 245 6.60 -2.62 13.95
N ALA A 246 5.54 -1.82 13.93
CA ALA A 246 5.42 -0.65 14.81
C ALA A 246 5.45 -1.04 16.29
N GLN A 247 4.76 -2.11 16.67
CA GLN A 247 4.78 -2.65 18.02
C GLN A 247 6.19 -3.08 18.45
N THR A 248 6.86 -3.87 17.61
CA THR A 248 8.20 -4.42 17.85
C THR A 248 9.25 -3.32 17.99
N CYS A 249 9.15 -2.28 17.16
CA CYS A 249 10.02 -1.12 17.19
C CYS A 249 9.68 -0.11 18.31
N GLY A 250 8.57 -0.31 19.03
CA GLY A 250 8.03 0.68 19.97
C GLY A 250 7.88 2.05 19.30
N ALA A 251 7.30 2.07 18.10
CA ALA A 251 7.11 3.25 17.25
C ALA A 251 5.61 3.53 17.06
N ARG A 252 5.25 4.77 16.75
CA ARG A 252 3.86 5.10 16.42
C ARG A 252 3.48 4.44 15.09
N PHE A 253 2.27 3.91 15.01
CA PHE A 253 1.71 3.40 13.75
C PHE A 253 0.76 4.43 13.14
N ILE A 254 0.98 4.78 11.86
CA ILE A 254 0.05 5.57 11.06
C ILE A 254 -0.26 4.78 9.79
N GLU A 255 -1.54 4.51 9.54
CA GLU A 255 -2.02 3.82 8.36
C GLU A 255 -2.76 4.80 7.43
N THR A 256 -2.47 4.73 6.13
CA THR A 256 -3.13 5.49 5.07
C THR A 256 -3.22 4.67 3.79
N SER A 257 -3.92 5.18 2.77
CA SER A 257 -3.90 4.63 1.42
C SER A 257 -4.06 5.73 0.36
N ALA A 258 -3.74 5.44 -0.89
CA ALA A 258 -3.97 6.37 -1.98
C ALA A 258 -5.46 6.75 -2.11
N ALA A 259 -6.37 5.79 -1.85
CA ALA A 259 -7.80 6.04 -1.84
C ALA A 259 -8.23 7.02 -0.73
N GLN A 260 -7.61 6.97 0.45
CA GLN A 260 -7.87 7.92 1.54
C GLN A 260 -7.45 9.35 1.16
N TRP A 261 -6.30 9.50 0.50
CA TRP A 261 -5.89 10.82 -0.02
C TRP A 261 -6.82 11.30 -1.13
N GLN A 262 -7.30 10.39 -1.98
CA GLN A 262 -8.25 10.71 -3.05
C GLN A 262 -9.61 11.18 -2.52
N ALA A 263 -10.05 10.64 -1.38
CA ALA A 263 -11.28 11.07 -0.73
C ALA A 263 -11.25 12.56 -0.28
N ALA A 264 -10.06 13.16 -0.14
CA ALA A 264 -9.92 14.58 0.17
C ALA A 264 -10.36 15.51 -1.00
N GLY A 265 -10.46 14.97 -2.21
CA GLY A 265 -11.01 15.67 -3.38
C GLY A 265 -10.09 15.62 -4.59
N HIS A 266 -10.00 16.74 -5.31
CA HIS A 266 -9.18 16.85 -6.52
C HIS A 266 -7.68 16.88 -6.19
N LEU A 267 -6.83 16.91 -7.23
CA LEU A 267 -5.37 16.76 -7.13
C LEU A 267 -4.72 17.61 -6.04
N GLY A 268 -5.08 18.90 -5.95
CA GLY A 268 -4.55 19.79 -4.91
C GLY A 268 -4.87 19.31 -3.49
N ASN A 269 -6.09 18.83 -3.25
CA ASN A 269 -6.49 18.30 -1.94
C ASN A 269 -5.83 16.94 -1.66
N TYR A 270 -5.67 16.11 -2.69
CA TYR A 270 -4.94 14.85 -2.61
C TYR A 270 -3.49 15.08 -2.14
N LEU A 271 -2.77 15.98 -2.81
CA LEU A 271 -1.38 16.32 -2.47
C LEU A 271 -1.30 16.96 -1.08
N LYS A 272 -2.22 17.86 -0.73
CA LYS A 272 -2.31 18.45 0.62
C LYS A 272 -2.52 17.37 1.69
N ALA A 273 -3.40 16.39 1.46
CA ALA A 273 -3.67 15.30 2.39
C ALA A 273 -2.46 14.36 2.54
N MET A 274 -1.79 14.04 1.44
CA MET A 274 -0.54 13.27 1.45
C MET A 274 0.54 13.99 2.28
N HIS A 275 0.85 15.25 1.97
CA HIS A 275 1.87 16.02 2.69
C HIS A 275 1.52 16.16 4.17
N LYS A 276 0.23 16.33 4.50
CA LYS A 276 -0.24 16.37 5.89
C LYS A 276 0.03 15.05 6.62
N THR A 277 -0.19 13.91 5.96
CA THR A 277 0.04 12.58 6.55
C THR A 277 1.53 12.38 6.87
N PHE A 278 2.42 12.75 5.95
CA PHE A 278 3.87 12.68 6.19
C PHE A 278 4.34 13.64 7.29
N ARG A 279 3.80 14.87 7.33
CA ARG A 279 4.09 15.80 8.45
C ARG A 279 3.65 15.25 9.79
N GLU A 280 2.44 14.69 9.88
CA GLU A 280 1.96 14.05 11.11
C GLU A 280 2.88 12.89 11.54
N ALA A 281 3.39 12.10 10.59
CA ALA A 281 4.34 11.04 10.89
C ALA A 281 5.67 11.57 11.45
N SER A 282 6.24 12.64 10.86
CA SER A 282 7.48 13.27 11.32
C SER A 282 7.34 13.95 12.68
N GLU A 283 6.23 14.65 12.92
CA GLU A 283 5.94 15.30 14.21
C GLU A 283 5.80 14.30 15.37
N ASN A 284 5.49 13.05 15.05
CA ASN A 284 5.31 11.98 16.02
C ASN A 284 6.39 10.89 15.92
N ALA A 285 7.51 11.22 15.27
CA ALA A 285 8.65 10.32 15.17
C ALA A 285 9.07 9.85 16.58
N PRO A 286 9.42 8.57 16.74
CA PRO A 286 9.59 7.55 15.72
C PRO A 286 8.25 6.93 15.24
N THR A 287 8.04 6.88 13.92
CA THR A 287 6.79 6.43 13.30
C THR A 287 7.05 5.40 12.20
N ILE A 288 6.23 4.33 12.18
CA ILE A 288 6.01 3.47 11.01
C ILE A 288 4.78 4.01 10.26
N LEU A 289 5.01 4.56 9.07
CA LEU A 289 3.96 5.02 8.16
C LEU A 289 3.65 3.91 7.16
N PHE A 290 2.47 3.31 7.30
CA PHE A 290 1.98 2.28 6.40
C PHE A 290 1.07 2.87 5.30
N ILE A 291 1.36 2.56 4.04
CA ILE A 291 0.58 2.98 2.88
C ILE A 291 0.05 1.72 2.17
N ASP A 292 -1.25 1.46 2.31
CA ASP A 292 -1.89 0.32 1.65
C ASP A 292 -2.29 0.66 0.21
N GLU A 293 -2.50 -0.39 -0.60
CA GLU A 293 -2.90 -0.31 -2.02
C GLU A 293 -2.00 0.64 -2.83
N PHE A 294 -0.68 0.54 -2.62
CA PHE A 294 0.30 1.46 -3.21
C PHE A 294 0.33 1.39 -4.75
N ASP A 295 -0.16 0.31 -5.36
CA ASP A 295 -0.32 0.21 -6.82
C ASP A 295 -1.37 1.18 -7.39
N ALA A 296 -2.24 1.78 -6.57
CA ALA A 296 -3.16 2.83 -7.01
C ALA A 296 -2.45 4.13 -7.42
N VAL A 297 -1.21 4.35 -6.97
CA VAL A 297 -0.36 5.47 -7.39
C VAL A 297 0.05 5.33 -8.86
N GLY A 298 0.33 4.10 -9.31
CA GLY A 298 0.70 3.77 -10.68
C GLY A 298 2.16 4.09 -11.06
N ASP A 299 2.38 4.08 -12.38
CA ASP A 299 3.68 4.32 -13.02
C ASP A 299 3.55 5.47 -14.02
N ARG A 300 4.38 6.50 -13.85
CA ARG A 300 4.32 7.71 -14.67
C ARG A 300 4.63 7.47 -16.15
N SER A 301 5.34 6.41 -16.48
CA SER A 301 5.68 6.02 -17.86
C SER A 301 4.52 5.37 -18.61
N GLN A 302 3.51 4.88 -17.87
CA GLN A 302 2.35 4.16 -18.45
C GLN A 302 1.10 5.02 -18.55
N PHE A 303 1.10 6.22 -17.99
CA PHE A 303 -0.05 7.10 -18.10
C PHE A 303 -0.19 7.66 -19.52
N SER A 304 -1.38 7.51 -20.10
CA SER A 304 -1.74 8.01 -21.43
C SER A 304 -3.08 8.76 -21.39
N GLY A 305 -3.29 9.69 -22.32
CA GLY A 305 -4.52 10.50 -22.41
C GLY A 305 -4.59 11.66 -21.42
N ASP A 306 -5.77 12.29 -21.33
CA ASP A 306 -5.99 13.57 -20.65
C ASP A 306 -5.69 13.56 -19.14
N ASN A 307 -5.73 12.39 -18.49
CA ASN A 307 -5.45 12.23 -17.06
C ASN A 307 -3.99 11.91 -16.74
N ALA A 308 -3.11 11.84 -17.75
CA ALA A 308 -1.70 11.48 -17.51
C ALA A 308 -0.99 12.50 -16.62
N SER A 309 -1.25 13.79 -16.82
CA SER A 309 -0.67 14.87 -16.01
C SER A 309 -1.00 14.75 -14.51
N TYR A 310 -2.20 14.27 -14.18
CA TYR A 310 -2.63 14.04 -12.79
C TYR A 310 -1.75 12.96 -12.13
N GLY A 311 -1.63 11.79 -12.76
CA GLY A 311 -0.85 10.68 -12.22
C GLY A 311 0.62 11.03 -12.07
N VAL A 312 1.22 11.72 -13.05
CA VAL A 312 2.62 12.18 -12.96
C VAL A 312 2.82 13.10 -11.75
N GLN A 313 1.90 14.01 -11.47
CA GLN A 313 1.99 14.92 -10.32
C GLN A 313 1.85 14.19 -8.99
N VAL A 314 0.99 13.16 -8.91
CA VAL A 314 0.86 12.30 -7.73
C VAL A 314 2.17 11.56 -7.44
N VAL A 315 2.77 10.94 -8.45
CA VAL A 315 4.06 10.25 -8.31
C VAL A 315 5.14 11.23 -7.87
N ASN A 316 5.22 12.41 -8.49
CA ASN A 316 6.21 13.43 -8.12
C ASN A 316 6.04 13.92 -6.68
N GLY A 317 4.80 14.13 -6.21
CA GLY A 317 4.53 14.47 -4.81
C GLY A 317 4.98 13.38 -3.84
N LEU A 318 4.76 12.11 -4.18
CA LEU A 318 5.27 10.98 -3.38
C LEU A 318 6.80 10.94 -3.36
N LEU A 319 7.47 11.19 -4.49
CA LEU A 319 8.93 11.26 -4.56
C LEU A 319 9.47 12.36 -3.63
N GLU A 320 8.83 13.53 -3.63
CA GLU A 320 9.21 14.66 -2.77
C GLU A 320 9.14 14.30 -1.28
N VAL A 321 8.01 13.74 -0.82
CA VAL A 321 7.84 13.36 0.59
C VAL A 321 8.69 12.15 0.99
N LEU A 322 8.98 11.23 0.07
CA LEU A 322 9.85 10.09 0.33
C LEU A 322 11.33 10.48 0.42
N ASP A 323 11.80 11.39 -0.43
CA ASP A 323 13.18 11.91 -0.40
C ASP A 323 13.49 12.73 0.86
N GLY A 324 12.44 13.20 1.56
CA GLY A 324 12.61 13.91 2.81
C GLY A 324 13.13 15.34 2.62
N SER A 325 12.86 15.98 1.47
CA SER A 325 13.08 17.42 1.25
C SER A 325 12.40 18.30 2.32
N SER A 326 11.41 17.74 3.00
CA SER A 326 10.62 18.33 4.09
C SER A 326 10.93 17.77 5.49
N GLY A 327 11.98 16.94 5.66
CA GLY A 327 12.37 16.34 6.93
C GLY A 327 11.63 15.04 7.25
N ARG A 328 12.33 13.90 7.12
CA ARG A 328 11.81 12.53 7.35
C ARG A 328 12.62 11.74 8.39
N GLU A 329 13.29 12.44 9.29
CA GLU A 329 14.05 11.78 10.36
C GLU A 329 13.10 11.06 11.32
N GLY A 330 13.39 9.80 11.63
CA GLY A 330 12.56 8.97 12.49
C GLY A 330 11.28 8.43 11.85
N VAL A 331 11.07 8.57 10.53
CA VAL A 331 9.90 8.00 9.82
C VAL A 331 10.32 6.92 8.84
N VAL A 332 9.86 5.69 9.11
CA VAL A 332 10.02 4.52 8.25
C VAL A 332 8.72 4.31 7.47
N VAL A 333 8.82 4.09 6.17
CA VAL A 333 7.65 3.89 5.30
C VAL A 333 7.55 2.43 4.90
N ILE A 334 6.39 1.82 5.15
CA ILE A 334 6.05 0.49 4.65
C ILE A 334 4.90 0.65 3.65
N ALA A 335 5.10 0.25 2.40
CA ALA A 335 4.08 0.29 1.36
C ALA A 335 3.63 -1.13 1.01
N ALA A 336 2.32 -1.39 0.96
CA ALA A 336 1.77 -2.68 0.55
C ALA A 336 1.14 -2.62 -0.84
N THR A 337 1.30 -3.69 -1.62
CA THR A 337 0.73 -3.80 -2.97
C THR A 337 0.39 -5.24 -3.33
N ASN A 338 -0.58 -5.43 -4.22
CA ASN A 338 -0.80 -6.73 -4.87
C ASN A 338 -0.07 -6.82 -6.21
N ASN A 339 0.27 -5.68 -6.81
CA ASN A 339 0.82 -5.56 -8.15
C ASN A 339 2.10 -4.70 -8.12
N PRO A 340 3.24 -5.24 -7.62
CA PRO A 340 4.47 -4.48 -7.46
C PRO A 340 4.99 -3.92 -8.79
N ASP A 341 4.67 -4.61 -9.88
CA ASP A 341 4.98 -4.18 -11.22
C ASP A 341 4.35 -2.83 -11.54
N ARG A 342 3.14 -2.51 -11.10
CA ARG A 342 2.45 -1.25 -11.45
C ARG A 342 3.05 0.01 -10.79
N ILE A 343 4.09 -0.14 -9.97
CA ILE A 343 4.69 0.96 -9.21
C ILE A 343 5.84 1.58 -9.99
N ASP A 344 5.85 2.91 -10.07
CA ASP A 344 6.96 3.67 -10.67
C ASP A 344 8.33 3.24 -10.13
N ALA A 345 9.26 2.92 -11.03
CA ALA A 345 10.60 2.48 -10.68
C ALA A 345 11.38 3.52 -9.85
N ALA A 346 11.07 4.83 -9.98
CA ALA A 346 11.68 5.87 -9.17
C ALA A 346 11.30 5.75 -7.69
N LEU A 347 10.09 5.30 -7.35
CA LEU A 347 9.66 5.13 -5.95
C LEU A 347 10.42 3.99 -5.26
N ARG A 348 10.95 3.03 -6.03
CA ARG A 348 11.70 1.85 -5.55
C ARG A 348 13.22 2.05 -5.51
N ARG A 349 13.71 3.28 -5.70
CA ARG A 349 15.16 3.57 -5.71
C ARG A 349 15.73 3.68 -4.28
N PRO A 350 17.05 3.47 -4.10
CA PRO A 350 17.75 3.65 -2.82
C PRO A 350 17.32 4.91 -2.06
N GLY A 351 17.00 4.74 -0.77
CA GLY A 351 16.53 5.81 0.11
C GLY A 351 15.02 6.05 0.14
N ARG A 352 14.23 5.30 -0.66
CA ARG A 352 12.76 5.42 -0.74
C ARG A 352 12.05 4.15 -0.28
N LEU A 353 11.69 3.26 -1.22
CA LEU A 353 11.14 1.91 -1.02
C LEU A 353 12.07 0.90 -1.70
N ASP A 354 13.35 0.97 -1.35
CA ASP A 354 14.45 0.27 -1.99
C ASP A 354 14.50 -1.22 -1.66
N ARG A 355 13.96 -1.63 -0.51
CA ARG A 355 13.75 -3.04 -0.22
C ARG A 355 12.37 -3.49 -0.67
N HIS A 356 12.30 -4.54 -1.46
CA HIS A 356 11.07 -5.18 -1.88
C HIS A 356 11.05 -6.65 -1.41
N VAL A 357 10.03 -7.02 -0.65
CA VAL A 357 9.79 -8.41 -0.23
C VAL A 357 8.43 -8.89 -0.72
N ALA A 358 8.41 -10.04 -1.38
CA ALA A 358 7.19 -10.71 -1.80
C ALA A 358 6.73 -11.73 -0.75
N VAL A 359 5.52 -11.56 -0.22
CA VAL A 359 4.87 -12.46 0.71
C VAL A 359 3.80 -13.26 -0.03
N GLY A 360 4.06 -14.56 -0.18
CA GLY A 360 3.17 -15.51 -0.84
C GLY A 360 2.00 -15.95 0.05
N LEU A 361 1.27 -16.94 -0.43
CA LEU A 361 0.32 -17.68 0.40
C LEU A 361 1.10 -18.53 1.44
N PRO A 362 0.55 -18.72 2.65
CA PRO A 362 1.22 -19.46 3.71
C PRO A 362 1.45 -20.93 3.34
N ASP A 363 2.64 -21.43 3.66
CA ASP A 363 2.97 -22.85 3.52
C ASP A 363 2.27 -23.71 4.58
N TYR A 364 2.48 -25.03 4.57
CA TYR A 364 1.83 -25.92 5.53
C TYR A 364 2.12 -25.55 7.00
N HIS A 365 3.36 -25.19 7.34
CA HIS A 365 3.76 -24.84 8.70
C HIS A 365 3.25 -23.46 9.11
N ASP A 366 3.26 -22.51 8.18
CA ASP A 366 2.66 -21.20 8.36
C ASP A 366 1.16 -21.34 8.62
N ARG A 367 0.46 -22.18 7.85
CA ARG A 367 -0.99 -22.40 8.05
C ARG A 367 -1.30 -22.97 9.42
N LYS A 368 -0.53 -23.97 9.90
CA LYS A 368 -0.67 -24.47 11.29
C LYS A 368 -0.54 -23.33 12.29
N SER A 369 0.52 -22.52 12.15
CA SER A 369 0.83 -21.42 13.06
C SER A 369 -0.25 -20.33 13.04
N ILE A 370 -0.73 -19.94 11.85
CA ILE A 370 -1.80 -18.94 11.66
C ILE A 370 -3.12 -19.44 12.25
N ILE A 371 -3.48 -20.71 12.03
CA ILE A 371 -4.68 -21.33 12.61
C ILE A 371 -4.59 -21.28 14.13
N SER A 372 -3.48 -21.73 14.73
CA SER A 372 -3.26 -21.69 16.18
C SER A 372 -3.37 -20.28 16.74
N LEU A 373 -2.69 -19.31 16.10
CA LEU A 373 -2.70 -17.90 16.48
C LEU A 373 -4.11 -17.34 16.51
N HIS A 374 -4.91 -17.59 15.46
CA HIS A 374 -6.26 -17.05 15.37
C HIS A 374 -7.29 -17.83 16.18
N LEU A 375 -7.06 -19.10 16.52
CA LEU A 375 -7.94 -19.86 17.39
C LEU A 375 -7.84 -19.37 18.84
N GLY A 376 -6.63 -19.09 19.32
CA GLY A 376 -6.37 -18.71 20.72
C GLY A 376 -6.75 -19.82 21.71
N ALA A 377 -6.65 -21.08 21.29
CA ALA A 377 -6.94 -22.27 22.09
C ALA A 377 -5.93 -23.38 21.75
N ASP A 378 -5.48 -24.10 22.78
CA ASP A 378 -4.62 -25.28 22.60
C ASP A 378 -5.48 -26.46 22.15
N LEU A 379 -5.43 -26.76 20.86
CA LEU A 379 -6.03 -27.97 20.27
C LEU A 379 -4.95 -29.02 20.02
N PRO A 380 -5.31 -30.32 19.93
CA PRO A 380 -4.38 -31.37 19.53
C PRO A 380 -3.72 -31.07 18.18
N ASP A 381 -2.41 -31.34 18.06
CA ASP A 381 -1.64 -31.05 16.85
C ASP A 381 -2.22 -31.76 15.63
N GLU A 382 -2.81 -32.95 15.82
CA GLU A 382 -3.43 -33.73 14.76
C GLU A 382 -4.61 -32.99 14.11
N ALA A 383 -5.42 -32.27 14.90
CA ALA A 383 -6.55 -31.51 14.40
C ALA A 383 -6.09 -30.27 13.62
N ILE A 384 -5.06 -29.59 14.12
CA ILE A 384 -4.47 -28.41 13.47
C ILE A 384 -3.78 -28.83 12.17
N ALA A 385 -3.05 -29.95 12.18
CA ALA A 385 -2.44 -30.53 11.00
C ALA A 385 -3.47 -30.90 9.94
N ALA A 386 -4.57 -31.57 10.32
CA ALA A 386 -5.65 -31.91 9.40
C ALA A 386 -6.29 -30.67 8.77
N ALA A 387 -6.59 -29.65 9.57
CA ALA A 387 -7.11 -28.38 9.07
C ALA A 387 -6.11 -27.69 8.11
N ALA A 388 -4.82 -27.62 8.47
CA ALA A 388 -3.79 -27.03 7.63
C ALA A 388 -3.60 -27.76 6.28
N LYS A 389 -3.77 -29.09 6.25
CA LYS A 389 -3.82 -29.86 4.99
C LYS A 389 -5.03 -29.47 4.15
N ALA A 390 -6.20 -29.43 4.78
CA ALA A 390 -7.47 -29.09 4.14
C ALA A 390 -7.49 -27.67 3.55
N THR A 391 -6.78 -26.73 4.15
CA THR A 391 -6.77 -25.33 3.73
C THR A 391 -5.59 -24.97 2.82
N THR A 392 -5.09 -25.90 2.00
CA THR A 392 -4.05 -25.57 1.02
C THR A 392 -4.55 -24.48 0.05
N GLY A 393 -3.73 -23.47 -0.20
CA GLY A 393 -4.09 -22.29 -1.01
C GLY A 393 -4.86 -21.20 -0.27
N TYR A 394 -5.17 -21.37 1.01
CA TYR A 394 -5.85 -20.33 1.80
C TYR A 394 -4.86 -19.21 2.15
N SER A 395 -5.33 -17.97 2.09
CA SER A 395 -4.59 -16.81 2.62
C SER A 395 -4.68 -16.75 4.15
N GLY A 396 -3.86 -15.90 4.79
CA GLY A 396 -3.96 -15.67 6.24
C GLY A 396 -5.36 -15.20 6.67
N ALA A 397 -6.01 -14.37 5.85
CA ALA A 397 -7.38 -13.92 6.09
C ALA A 397 -8.41 -15.05 6.01
N ASP A 398 -8.25 -15.99 5.08
CA ASP A 398 -9.13 -17.16 4.98
C ASP A 398 -8.98 -18.08 6.19
N LEU A 399 -7.76 -18.25 6.71
CA LEU A 399 -7.48 -19.02 7.92
C LEU A 399 -8.01 -18.32 9.18
N ALA A 400 -7.92 -16.99 9.24
CA ALA A 400 -8.53 -16.21 10.30
C ALA A 400 -10.07 -16.36 10.31
N LEU A 401 -10.68 -16.43 9.12
CA LEU A 401 -12.11 -16.72 8.97
C LEU A 401 -12.45 -18.14 9.45
N LEU A 402 -11.68 -19.15 9.04
CA LEU A 402 -11.81 -20.53 9.52
C LEU A 402 -11.80 -20.60 11.05
N ALA A 403 -10.81 -19.99 11.68
CA ALA A 403 -10.69 -19.95 13.14
C ALA A 403 -11.85 -19.19 13.82
N ARG A 404 -12.36 -18.11 13.19
CA ARG A 404 -13.54 -17.38 13.66
C ARG A 404 -14.81 -18.24 13.58
N ASP A 405 -14.96 -19.04 12.54
CA ASP A 405 -16.13 -19.91 12.36
C ASP A 405 -16.12 -21.06 13.38
N ALA A 406 -14.95 -21.67 13.61
CA ALA A 406 -14.76 -22.64 14.70
C ALA A 406 -15.12 -22.05 16.07
N ARG A 407 -14.64 -20.84 16.39
CA ARG A 407 -15.01 -20.10 17.61
C ARG A 407 -16.51 -19.80 17.69
N THR A 408 -17.12 -19.47 16.55
CA THR A 408 -18.56 -19.17 16.49
C THR A 408 -19.39 -20.41 16.78
N MET A 409 -18.99 -21.58 16.26
CA MET A 409 -19.64 -22.86 16.52
C MET A 409 -19.59 -23.23 18.01
N ALA A 410 -18.39 -23.19 18.60
CA ALA A 410 -18.19 -23.45 20.03
C ALA A 410 -19.02 -22.50 20.92
N ARG A 411 -18.99 -21.20 20.62
CA ARG A 411 -19.75 -20.18 21.35
C ARG A 411 -21.26 -20.42 21.29
N ARG A 412 -21.80 -20.84 20.14
CA ARG A 412 -23.23 -21.19 20.00
C ARG A 412 -23.61 -22.41 20.84
N GLY A 413 -22.68 -23.32 21.05
CA GLY A 413 -22.82 -24.45 21.98
C GLY A 413 -22.55 -24.11 23.45
N GLY A 414 -22.21 -22.86 23.79
CA GLY A 414 -21.90 -22.44 25.16
C GLY A 414 -20.62 -23.07 25.73
N ARG A 415 -19.70 -23.51 24.87
CA ARG A 415 -18.47 -24.23 25.26
C ARG A 415 -17.22 -23.58 24.66
N LYS A 416 -16.04 -24.04 25.11
CA LYS A 416 -14.75 -23.68 24.50
C LYS A 416 -14.59 -24.38 23.15
N VAL A 417 -13.67 -23.87 22.34
CA VAL A 417 -13.33 -24.49 21.04
C VAL A 417 -12.70 -25.85 21.27
N GLU A 418 -13.17 -26.83 20.51
CA GLU A 418 -12.66 -28.19 20.49
C GLU A 418 -12.25 -28.57 19.07
N ALA A 419 -11.45 -29.65 18.93
CA ALA A 419 -10.98 -30.15 17.64
C ALA A 419 -12.12 -30.36 16.61
N GLN A 420 -13.27 -30.85 17.08
CA GLN A 420 -14.45 -31.08 16.23
C GLN A 420 -14.98 -29.80 15.57
N ASP A 421 -14.87 -28.64 16.20
CA ASP A 421 -15.34 -27.38 15.62
C ASP A 421 -14.47 -26.97 14.44
N LEU A 422 -13.15 -27.07 14.61
CA LEU A 422 -12.16 -26.73 13.58
C LEU A 422 -12.30 -27.66 12.36
N LEU A 423 -12.43 -28.97 12.62
CA LEU A 423 -12.60 -29.96 11.56
C LEU A 423 -13.94 -29.79 10.84
N ALA A 424 -15.02 -29.44 11.55
CA ALA A 424 -16.34 -29.24 10.95
C ALA A 424 -16.41 -28.02 10.01
N VAL A 425 -15.61 -26.98 10.26
CA VAL A 425 -15.54 -25.78 9.39
C VAL A 425 -14.46 -25.89 8.32
N SER A 426 -13.57 -26.88 8.41
CA SER A 426 -12.54 -27.13 7.42
C SER A 426 -13.16 -27.59 6.09
N PRO A 427 -12.63 -27.14 4.95
CA PRO A 427 -13.13 -27.59 3.65
C PRO A 427 -12.94 -29.11 3.52
N PRO A 428 -13.83 -29.80 2.79
CA PRO A 428 -13.65 -31.21 2.53
C PRO A 428 -12.37 -31.43 1.71
N VAL A 429 -11.59 -32.42 2.13
CA VAL A 429 -10.46 -32.94 1.36
C VAL A 429 -10.94 -34.12 0.53
N VAL A 430 -10.47 -34.19 -0.71
CA VAL A 430 -10.80 -35.29 -1.61
C VAL A 430 -9.55 -36.15 -1.78
N GLY A 431 -9.70 -37.45 -1.58
CA GLY A 431 -8.64 -38.40 -1.89
C GLY A 431 -8.29 -38.33 -3.37
N ILE A 432 -7.00 -38.25 -3.68
CA ILE A 432 -6.54 -38.27 -5.07
C ILE A 432 -6.70 -39.70 -5.58
N ASP A 433 -7.41 -39.85 -6.70
CA ASP A 433 -7.58 -41.13 -7.37
C ASP A 433 -6.19 -41.77 -7.64
N PRO A 434 -6.01 -43.09 -7.42
CA PRO A 434 -4.71 -43.74 -7.63
C PRO A 434 -4.11 -43.53 -9.03
N GLU A 435 -4.92 -43.45 -10.09
CA GLU A 435 -4.43 -43.15 -11.45
C GLU A 435 -3.91 -41.72 -11.53
N ALA A 436 -4.63 -40.75 -10.96
CA ALA A 436 -4.20 -39.35 -10.91
C ALA A 436 -2.94 -39.16 -10.05
N ARG A 437 -2.83 -39.85 -8.91
CA ARG A 437 -1.64 -39.83 -8.05
C ARG A 437 -0.44 -40.43 -8.77
N TRP A 438 -0.63 -41.53 -9.50
CA TRP A 438 0.42 -42.13 -10.31
C TRP A 438 0.87 -41.20 -11.44
N ALA A 439 -0.07 -40.54 -12.12
CA ALA A 439 0.25 -39.58 -13.17
C ALA A 439 1.08 -38.40 -12.65
N ALA A 440 0.69 -37.84 -11.49
CA ALA A 440 1.44 -36.79 -10.83
C ALA A 440 2.83 -37.27 -10.36
N ALA A 441 2.94 -38.48 -9.80
CA ALA A 441 4.25 -39.04 -9.43
C ALA A 441 5.20 -39.18 -10.64
N ILE A 442 4.69 -39.62 -11.79
CA ILE A 442 5.43 -39.69 -13.05
C ILE A 442 5.84 -38.29 -13.52
N HIS A 443 4.93 -37.32 -13.45
CA HIS A 443 5.18 -35.93 -13.82
C HIS A 443 6.33 -35.33 -13.01
N GLU A 444 6.24 -35.38 -11.68
CA GLU A 444 7.26 -34.85 -10.78
C GLU A 444 8.61 -35.59 -10.90
N ALA A 445 8.59 -36.91 -11.06
CA ALA A 445 9.80 -37.69 -11.32
C ALA A 445 10.46 -37.30 -12.64
N GLY A 446 9.68 -36.85 -13.64
CA GLY A 446 10.19 -36.27 -14.87
C GLY A 446 11.11 -35.07 -14.63
N HIS A 447 10.66 -34.11 -13.81
CA HIS A 447 11.47 -32.95 -13.42
C HIS A 447 12.78 -33.35 -12.74
N ILE A 448 12.74 -34.33 -11.84
CA ILE A 448 13.95 -34.84 -11.17
C ILE A 448 14.95 -35.40 -12.20
N ILE A 449 14.52 -36.29 -13.08
CA ILE A 449 15.41 -36.97 -14.04
C ILE A 449 16.05 -35.97 -15.00
N VAL A 450 15.25 -35.09 -15.61
CA VAL A 450 15.77 -34.09 -16.56
C VAL A 450 16.61 -33.02 -15.84
N GLY A 451 16.18 -32.60 -14.64
CA GLY A 451 16.91 -31.63 -13.83
C GLY A 451 18.28 -32.14 -13.38
N LEU A 452 18.39 -33.42 -13.01
CA LEU A 452 19.67 -34.04 -12.65
C LEU A 452 20.61 -34.18 -13.85
N GLU A 453 20.09 -34.55 -15.03
CA GLU A 453 20.87 -34.65 -16.28
C GLU A 453 21.54 -33.31 -16.62
N TYR A 454 20.79 -32.21 -16.50
CA TYR A 454 21.30 -30.85 -16.77
C TYR A 454 21.94 -30.16 -15.58
N LYS A 455 22.10 -30.86 -14.44
CA LYS A 455 22.67 -30.29 -13.21
C LYS A 455 21.94 -29.01 -12.76
N TYR A 456 20.62 -29.00 -12.94
CA TYR A 456 19.77 -27.84 -12.63
C TYR A 456 19.97 -27.37 -11.19
N GLY A 457 20.07 -28.30 -10.23
CA GLY A 457 20.35 -28.01 -8.84
C GLY A 457 20.42 -29.29 -8.00
N THR A 458 20.41 -29.13 -6.69
CA THR A 458 20.25 -30.27 -5.76
C THR A 458 18.77 -30.44 -5.42
N VAL A 459 18.22 -31.64 -5.60
CA VAL A 459 16.86 -31.94 -5.16
C VAL A 459 16.82 -31.90 -3.64
N VAL A 460 15.92 -31.09 -3.08
CA VAL A 460 15.66 -31.03 -1.64
C VAL A 460 14.64 -32.09 -1.28
N SER A 461 13.50 -32.10 -1.96
CA SER A 461 12.42 -33.07 -1.74
C SER A 461 11.45 -33.06 -2.93
N ILE A 462 10.62 -34.09 -3.01
CA ILE A 462 9.41 -34.16 -3.83
C ILE A 462 8.22 -34.29 -2.90
N VAL A 463 7.14 -33.57 -3.19
CA VAL A 463 5.91 -33.57 -2.40
C VAL A 463 4.73 -33.98 -3.28
N LEU A 464 3.98 -34.98 -2.84
CA LEU A 464 2.81 -35.54 -3.52
C LEU A 464 1.71 -35.84 -2.48
N PRO A 465 0.81 -34.88 -2.19
CA PRO A 465 -0.22 -35.04 -1.16
C PRO A 465 -1.20 -36.16 -1.53
N ARG A 466 -1.72 -36.93 -0.57
CA ARG A 466 -2.74 -37.99 -0.81
C ARG A 466 -4.13 -37.46 -1.00
N GLU A 467 -4.37 -36.29 -0.45
CA GLU A 467 -5.64 -35.61 -0.44
C GLU A 467 -5.40 -34.16 -0.83
N PHE A 468 -6.34 -33.58 -1.55
CA PHE A 468 -6.25 -32.18 -1.95
C PHE A 468 -7.54 -31.45 -1.59
N PRO A 469 -7.48 -30.15 -1.29
CA PRO A 469 -8.67 -29.33 -1.19
C PRO A 469 -9.37 -29.29 -2.55
N VAL A 470 -10.70 -29.23 -2.55
CA VAL A 470 -11.53 -29.08 -3.77
C VAL A 470 -11.12 -27.87 -4.64
N ARG A 471 -10.41 -26.89 -4.09
CA ARG A 471 -9.91 -25.68 -4.79
C ARG A 471 -8.37 -25.64 -5.01
N GLY A 472 -7.65 -26.74 -4.86
CA GLY A 472 -6.21 -26.79 -5.10
C GLY A 472 -5.87 -27.16 -6.55
N ASP A 473 -4.97 -26.38 -7.19
CA ASP A 473 -4.62 -26.54 -8.61
C ASP A 473 -3.38 -27.45 -8.85
N SER A 474 -2.60 -27.77 -7.82
CA SER A 474 -1.37 -28.57 -7.93
C SER A 474 -1.51 -29.91 -7.20
N LEU A 475 -1.17 -31.00 -7.90
CA LEU A 475 -1.16 -32.37 -7.37
C LEU A 475 0.22 -32.80 -6.86
N GLY A 476 1.25 -31.96 -6.97
CA GLY A 476 2.62 -32.23 -6.55
C GLY A 476 3.60 -31.10 -6.91
N HIS A 477 4.80 -31.15 -6.34
CA HIS A 477 5.93 -30.32 -6.77
C HIS A 477 7.29 -30.92 -6.35
N VAL A 478 8.36 -30.52 -7.04
CA VAL A 478 9.76 -30.77 -6.65
C VAL A 478 10.40 -29.51 -6.09
N GLN A 479 10.98 -29.60 -4.89
CA GLN A 479 11.76 -28.53 -4.29
C GLN A 479 13.24 -28.66 -4.69
N TRP A 480 13.78 -27.60 -5.27
CA TRP A 480 15.18 -27.51 -5.69
C TRP A 480 15.96 -26.51 -4.85
N ARG A 481 17.22 -26.82 -4.58
CA ARG A 481 18.21 -25.85 -4.10
C ARG A 481 19.15 -25.50 -5.25
N ARG A 482 19.12 -24.24 -5.67
CA ARG A 482 19.99 -23.70 -6.72
C ARG A 482 20.89 -22.61 -6.17
N ILE A 483 22.07 -22.49 -6.76
CA ILE A 483 22.95 -21.33 -6.59
C ILE A 483 22.73 -20.44 -7.83
N PRO A 484 22.31 -19.17 -7.67
CA PRO A 484 22.08 -18.30 -8.81
C PRO A 484 23.33 -18.09 -9.68
N GLU A 485 23.21 -18.33 -10.99
CA GLU A 485 24.26 -18.04 -11.96
C GLU A 485 24.17 -16.57 -12.42
N ARG A 486 25.26 -15.81 -12.27
CA ARG A 486 25.33 -14.42 -12.76
C ARG A 486 25.48 -14.32 -14.28
N LEU A 487 26.10 -15.32 -14.90
CA LEU A 487 26.30 -15.39 -16.35
C LEU A 487 25.64 -16.67 -16.85
N ARG A 488 24.61 -16.52 -17.69
CA ARG A 488 23.87 -17.64 -18.27
C ARG A 488 24.07 -17.67 -19.78
N SER A 489 24.38 -18.84 -20.32
CA SER A 489 24.44 -19.09 -21.76
C SER A 489 23.05 -19.41 -22.33
N GLU A 490 22.88 -19.34 -23.66
CA GLU A 490 21.66 -19.84 -24.33
C GLU A 490 21.37 -21.29 -23.94
N ALA A 491 22.40 -22.14 -23.86
CA ALA A 491 22.26 -23.52 -23.40
C ALA A 491 21.68 -23.61 -21.99
N SER A 492 22.15 -22.79 -21.03
CA SER A 492 21.61 -22.76 -19.65
C SER A 492 20.13 -22.36 -19.61
N TYR A 493 19.67 -21.46 -20.50
CA TYR A 493 18.25 -21.14 -20.62
C TYR A 493 17.45 -22.30 -21.21
N ARG A 494 17.94 -22.90 -22.30
CA ARG A 494 17.29 -24.05 -22.94
C ARG A 494 17.20 -25.27 -22.03
N ASP A 495 18.23 -25.52 -21.22
CA ASP A 495 18.25 -26.62 -20.26
C ASP A 495 17.22 -26.42 -19.15
N GLU A 496 17.01 -25.19 -18.69
CA GLU A 496 15.92 -24.86 -17.75
C GLU A 496 14.55 -24.99 -18.41
N ILE A 497 14.39 -24.54 -19.66
CA ILE A 497 13.15 -24.76 -20.42
C ILE A 497 12.87 -26.26 -20.59
N ALA A 498 13.88 -27.07 -20.91
CA ALA A 498 13.73 -28.52 -21.01
C ALA A 498 13.32 -29.13 -19.65
N MET A 499 13.93 -28.70 -18.55
CA MET A 499 13.53 -29.14 -17.21
C MET A 499 12.07 -28.78 -16.89
N LEU A 500 11.60 -27.59 -17.26
CA LEU A 500 10.18 -27.22 -17.10
C LEU A 500 9.27 -28.08 -18.00
N MET A 501 9.70 -28.46 -19.20
CA MET A 501 8.93 -29.36 -20.07
C MET A 501 8.96 -30.84 -19.63
N ALA A 502 9.73 -31.18 -18.60
CA ALA A 502 10.02 -32.57 -18.23
C ALA A 502 8.80 -33.34 -17.71
N GLY A 503 7.92 -32.70 -16.92
CA GLY A 503 6.69 -33.35 -16.45
C GLY A 503 5.80 -33.78 -17.61
N ARG A 504 5.60 -32.90 -18.60
CA ARG A 504 4.85 -33.21 -19.83
C ARG A 504 5.54 -34.29 -20.68
N ALA A 505 6.87 -34.29 -20.73
CA ALA A 505 7.63 -35.33 -21.41
C ALA A 505 7.43 -36.70 -20.74
N ALA A 506 7.47 -36.74 -19.40
CA ALA A 506 7.27 -37.95 -18.61
C ALA A 506 5.87 -38.55 -18.81
N GLU A 507 4.83 -37.73 -18.78
CA GLU A 507 3.46 -38.16 -19.09
C GLU A 507 3.38 -38.77 -20.50
N THR A 508 3.98 -38.11 -21.49
CA THR A 508 3.96 -38.56 -22.89
C THR A 508 4.62 -39.93 -23.04
N VAL A 509 5.79 -40.12 -22.42
CA VAL A 509 6.59 -41.36 -22.57
C VAL A 509 6.03 -42.51 -21.73
N CYS A 510 5.64 -42.24 -20.48
CA CYS A 510 5.32 -43.29 -19.52
C CYS A 510 3.82 -43.61 -19.49
N LEU A 511 2.95 -42.64 -19.78
CA LEU A 511 1.50 -42.78 -19.67
C LEU A 511 0.79 -42.76 -21.03
N ALA A 512 1.49 -42.35 -22.11
CA ALA A 512 0.91 -42.15 -23.44
C ALA A 512 -0.34 -41.23 -23.43
N LYS A 513 -0.42 -40.34 -22.44
CA LYS A 513 -1.49 -39.38 -22.20
C LYS A 513 -0.87 -38.02 -21.86
N THR A 514 -1.66 -36.96 -21.94
CA THR A 514 -1.28 -35.64 -21.43
C THR A 514 -2.37 -35.15 -20.49
N TYR A 515 -1.97 -34.69 -19.31
CA TYR A 515 -2.82 -34.16 -18.27
C TYR A 515 -2.66 -32.63 -18.19
N ASN A 516 -3.51 -32.00 -17.39
CA ASN A 516 -3.46 -30.56 -17.14
C ASN A 516 -2.35 -30.14 -16.15
N LEU A 517 -1.52 -31.07 -15.67
CA LEU A 517 -0.49 -30.85 -14.65
C LEU A 517 0.54 -29.78 -15.05
N ALA A 518 0.98 -29.76 -16.32
CA ALA A 518 2.01 -28.84 -16.80
C ALA A 518 1.50 -27.40 -17.05
N GLY A 519 0.19 -27.14 -16.92
CA GLY A 519 -0.45 -25.88 -17.35
C GLY A 519 -1.59 -25.42 -16.44
N GLY A 520 -2.44 -24.52 -16.95
CA GLY A 520 -3.71 -24.15 -16.27
C GLY A 520 -3.69 -22.81 -15.53
N GLY A 521 -2.53 -22.18 -15.33
CA GLY A 521 -2.44 -20.87 -14.69
C GLY A 521 -1.02 -20.29 -14.65
N ARG A 522 -0.91 -19.08 -14.09
CA ARG A 522 0.38 -18.43 -13.87
C ARG A 522 1.26 -19.24 -12.91
N GLY A 523 2.54 -19.35 -13.22
CA GLY A 523 3.50 -20.13 -12.45
C GLY A 523 3.54 -21.64 -12.79
N SER A 524 2.63 -22.14 -13.64
CA SER A 524 2.73 -23.50 -14.19
C SER A 524 3.99 -23.69 -15.03
N ASP A 525 4.38 -24.93 -15.29
CA ASP A 525 5.60 -25.22 -16.04
C ASP A 525 5.58 -24.61 -17.44
N LEU A 526 4.44 -24.71 -18.14
CA LEU A 526 4.26 -24.11 -19.47
C LEU A 526 4.31 -22.59 -19.42
N ASP A 527 3.72 -21.96 -18.40
CA ASP A 527 3.78 -20.50 -18.23
C ASP A 527 5.24 -20.04 -18.06
N ARG A 528 5.96 -20.68 -17.13
CA ARG A 528 7.37 -20.38 -16.85
C ARG A 528 8.28 -20.66 -18.04
N ALA A 529 8.07 -21.78 -18.73
CA ALA A 529 8.85 -22.16 -19.91
C ALA A 529 8.62 -21.16 -21.05
N THR A 530 7.37 -20.74 -21.25
CA THR A 530 6.98 -19.79 -22.29
C THR A 530 7.57 -18.40 -22.01
N ASP A 531 7.49 -17.92 -20.77
CA ASP A 531 8.09 -16.64 -20.37
C ASP A 531 9.61 -16.67 -20.51
N LEU A 532 10.26 -17.75 -20.08
CA LEU A 532 11.72 -17.89 -20.19
C LEU A 532 12.18 -17.94 -21.65
N ALA A 533 11.46 -18.66 -22.52
CA ALA A 533 11.73 -18.69 -23.96
C ALA A 533 11.53 -17.32 -24.60
N THR A 534 10.49 -16.59 -24.19
CA THR A 534 10.19 -15.23 -24.71
C THR A 534 11.29 -14.26 -24.31
N PHE A 535 11.72 -14.29 -23.05
CA PHE A 535 12.81 -13.45 -22.56
C PHE A 535 14.14 -13.76 -23.26
N MET A 536 14.46 -15.06 -23.42
CA MET A 536 15.65 -15.51 -24.13
C MET A 536 15.69 -14.99 -25.58
N ILE A 537 14.57 -15.10 -26.31
CA ILE A 537 14.49 -14.71 -27.72
C ILE A 537 14.42 -13.18 -27.86
N GLY A 538 13.46 -12.53 -27.20
CA GLY A 538 13.11 -11.13 -27.43
C GLY A 538 13.94 -10.12 -26.64
N CYS A 539 14.48 -10.50 -25.48
CA CYS A 539 15.18 -9.55 -24.60
C CYS A 539 16.70 -9.78 -24.59
N LEU A 540 17.15 -11.03 -24.65
CA LEU A 540 18.58 -11.37 -24.63
C LEU A 540 19.20 -11.54 -26.01
N GLY A 541 18.37 -11.55 -27.05
CA GLY A 541 18.81 -11.73 -28.42
C GLY A 541 19.36 -13.14 -28.74
N MET A 542 19.02 -14.15 -27.95
CA MET A 542 19.52 -15.53 -28.09
C MET A 542 18.65 -16.36 -29.06
N GLY A 543 18.19 -15.73 -30.14
CA GLY A 543 17.39 -16.37 -31.19
C GLY A 543 17.01 -15.41 -32.32
N THR A 544 16.76 -14.15 -31.98
CA THR A 544 16.69 -13.01 -32.90
C THR A 544 17.62 -11.93 -32.37
N LEU A 545 18.15 -11.03 -33.21
CA LEU A 545 18.93 -9.87 -32.74
C LEU A 545 18.06 -8.67 -32.37
N ALA A 546 16.73 -8.78 -32.55
CA ALA A 546 15.79 -7.77 -32.11
C ALA A 546 15.75 -7.68 -30.58
N TYR A 547 15.74 -6.45 -30.05
CA TYR A 547 15.70 -6.17 -28.62
C TYR A 547 14.34 -5.62 -28.22
N HIS A 548 13.77 -6.20 -27.18
CA HIS A 548 12.57 -5.73 -26.50
C HIS A 548 12.87 -5.53 -25.02
N ASP A 549 12.52 -4.36 -24.51
CA ASP A 549 12.63 -4.02 -23.11
C ASP A 549 11.40 -4.55 -22.36
N ALA A 550 11.46 -5.82 -21.91
CA ALA A 550 10.42 -6.43 -21.10
C ALA A 550 10.94 -6.58 -19.66
N VAL A 551 10.36 -5.79 -18.76
CA VAL A 551 10.78 -5.75 -17.35
C VAL A 551 9.86 -6.62 -16.49
N ARG A 552 8.60 -6.76 -16.89
CA ARG A 552 7.54 -7.46 -16.15
C ARG A 552 7.07 -8.70 -16.90
N PRO A 553 6.54 -9.72 -16.20
CA PRO A 553 5.91 -10.87 -16.87
C PRO A 553 4.77 -10.48 -17.82
N SER A 554 4.02 -9.40 -17.52
CA SER A 554 2.97 -8.88 -18.42
C SER A 554 3.52 -8.42 -19.77
N ASP A 555 4.72 -7.84 -19.77
CA ASP A 555 5.34 -7.28 -20.98
C ASP A 555 5.74 -8.42 -21.93
N LEU A 556 6.17 -9.56 -21.38
CA LEU A 556 6.44 -10.78 -22.16
C LEU A 556 5.17 -11.34 -22.81
N VAL A 557 4.04 -11.31 -22.10
CA VAL A 557 2.73 -11.71 -22.65
C VAL A 557 2.34 -10.77 -23.80
N GLU A 558 2.44 -9.45 -23.59
CA GLU A 558 2.12 -8.46 -24.61
C GLU A 558 3.03 -8.59 -25.84
N LEU A 559 4.33 -8.85 -25.64
CA LEU A 559 5.27 -9.09 -26.73
C LEU A 559 4.84 -10.30 -27.58
N ARG A 560 4.48 -11.43 -26.96
CA ARG A 560 3.96 -12.59 -27.69
C ARG A 560 2.63 -12.31 -28.39
N MET A 561 1.81 -11.41 -27.86
CA MET A 561 0.52 -11.04 -28.45
C MET A 561 0.68 -10.12 -29.66
N SER A 562 1.62 -9.19 -29.60
CA SER A 562 1.89 -8.16 -30.61
C SER A 562 2.83 -8.59 -31.73
N ASP A 563 3.77 -9.50 -31.45
CA ASP A 563 4.75 -9.99 -32.44
C ASP A 563 4.53 -11.48 -32.79
N PRO A 564 3.97 -11.78 -33.99
CA PRO A 564 3.76 -13.15 -34.44
C PRO A 564 5.04 -13.98 -34.62
N GLU A 565 6.17 -13.33 -34.95
CA GLU A 565 7.44 -14.03 -35.19
C GLU A 565 8.07 -14.46 -33.87
N ILE A 566 8.04 -13.61 -32.85
CA ILE A 566 8.44 -14.00 -31.48
C ILE A 566 7.61 -15.20 -31.01
N ARG A 567 6.28 -15.16 -31.20
CA ARG A 567 5.40 -16.29 -30.83
C ARG A 567 5.79 -17.58 -31.54
N ARG A 568 6.12 -17.52 -32.84
CA ARG A 568 6.54 -18.67 -33.64
C ARG A 568 7.89 -19.23 -33.17
N LEU A 569 8.86 -18.37 -32.86
CA LEU A 569 10.17 -18.77 -32.37
C LEU A 569 10.08 -19.38 -30.96
N VAL A 570 9.26 -18.82 -30.07
CA VAL A 570 8.99 -19.37 -28.74
C VAL A 570 8.41 -20.78 -28.86
N GLU A 571 7.38 -20.98 -29.69
CA GLU A 571 6.81 -22.32 -29.94
C GLU A 571 7.86 -23.30 -30.50
N THR A 572 8.77 -22.81 -31.35
CA THR A 572 9.86 -23.63 -31.91
C THR A 572 10.83 -24.09 -30.81
N VAL A 573 11.22 -23.19 -29.90
CA VAL A 573 12.05 -23.53 -28.74
C VAL A 573 11.33 -24.53 -27.84
N LEU A 574 10.09 -24.24 -27.42
CA LEU A 574 9.32 -25.14 -26.54
C LEU A 574 9.18 -26.55 -27.11
N ARG A 575 8.90 -26.68 -28.42
CA ARG A 575 8.84 -28.00 -29.08
C ARG A 575 10.19 -28.70 -29.13
N SER A 576 11.27 -27.96 -29.37
CA SER A 576 12.63 -28.51 -29.37
C SER A 576 13.01 -29.04 -27.99
N GLU A 577 12.77 -28.25 -26.95
CA GLU A 577 13.12 -28.62 -25.58
C GLU A 577 12.22 -29.74 -25.03
N LEU A 578 10.94 -29.81 -25.44
CA LEU A 578 10.08 -30.96 -25.17
C LEU A 578 10.65 -32.25 -25.79
N LYS A 579 11.11 -32.21 -27.05
CA LYS A 579 11.74 -33.37 -27.70
C LYS A 579 13.02 -33.80 -27.00
N ARG A 580 13.87 -32.85 -26.58
CA ARG A 580 15.08 -33.15 -25.78
C ARG A 580 14.72 -33.83 -24.47
N SER A 581 13.69 -33.34 -23.79
CA SER A 581 13.19 -33.91 -22.54
C SER A 581 12.65 -35.32 -22.74
N ILE A 582 11.84 -35.55 -23.78
CA ILE A 582 11.36 -36.89 -24.17
C ILE A 582 12.54 -37.85 -24.36
N SER A 583 13.57 -37.47 -25.10
CA SER A 583 14.74 -38.32 -25.32
C SER A 583 15.48 -38.68 -24.02
N ILE A 584 15.61 -37.74 -23.09
CA ILE A 584 16.21 -38.01 -21.78
C ILE A 584 15.35 -38.99 -20.98
N ILE A 585 14.04 -38.77 -20.96
CA ILE A 585 13.08 -39.61 -20.24
C ILE A 585 13.06 -41.02 -20.82
N GLU A 586 13.05 -41.19 -22.14
CA GLU A 586 13.10 -42.50 -22.80
C GLU A 586 14.33 -43.31 -22.37
N ARG A 587 15.51 -42.67 -22.30
CA ARG A 587 16.75 -43.32 -21.85
C ARG A 587 16.77 -43.64 -20.34
N ASN A 588 16.00 -42.91 -19.54
CA ASN A 588 15.98 -43.00 -18.08
C ASN A 588 14.64 -43.48 -17.53
N ARG A 589 13.83 -44.17 -18.35
CA ARG A 589 12.47 -44.56 -17.99
C ARG A 589 12.41 -45.40 -16.71
N SER A 590 13.31 -46.37 -16.58
CA SER A 590 13.38 -47.25 -15.41
C SER A 590 13.66 -46.46 -14.12
N ARG A 591 14.68 -45.58 -14.14
CA ARG A 591 15.02 -44.66 -13.05
C ARG A 591 13.84 -43.76 -12.65
N LEU A 592 13.13 -43.23 -13.64
CA LEU A 592 11.94 -42.41 -13.41
C LEU A 592 10.85 -43.21 -12.69
N GLU A 593 10.52 -44.39 -13.20
CA GLU A 593 9.49 -45.25 -12.61
C GLU A 593 9.88 -45.69 -11.19
N MET A 594 11.17 -45.89 -10.89
CA MET A 594 11.64 -46.17 -9.53
C MET A 594 11.35 -45.01 -8.57
N VAL A 595 11.69 -43.78 -8.95
CA VAL A 595 11.39 -42.59 -8.15
C VAL A 595 9.88 -42.42 -7.96
N ALA A 596 9.09 -42.56 -9.04
CA ALA A 596 7.63 -42.44 -8.97
C ALA A 596 7.00 -43.51 -8.07
N ARG A 597 7.47 -44.76 -8.12
CA ARG A 597 6.99 -45.86 -7.26
C ARG A 597 7.36 -45.64 -5.80
N ALA A 598 8.57 -45.17 -5.53
CA ALA A 598 9.01 -44.83 -4.18
C ALA A 598 8.18 -43.68 -3.57
N MET A 599 7.59 -42.82 -4.42
CA MET A 599 6.72 -41.74 -3.98
C MET A 599 5.30 -42.19 -3.60
N LEU A 600 4.77 -43.26 -4.19
CA LEU A 600 3.40 -43.73 -3.92
C LEU A 600 3.06 -43.96 -2.44
N PRO A 601 3.91 -44.63 -1.62
CA PRO A 601 3.61 -44.90 -0.23
C PRO A 601 3.78 -43.68 0.71
N VAL A 602 4.41 -42.59 0.28
CA VAL A 602 4.72 -41.42 1.12
C VAL A 602 4.11 -40.14 0.55
N GLU A 603 4.00 -39.08 1.34
CA GLU A 603 3.59 -37.75 0.84
C GLU A 603 4.79 -36.84 0.54
N VAL A 604 5.94 -37.14 1.13
CA VAL A 604 7.21 -36.43 0.94
C VAL A 604 8.30 -37.48 0.82
N LEU A 605 9.17 -37.33 -0.18
CA LEU A 605 10.38 -38.13 -0.33
C LEU A 605 11.59 -37.18 -0.38
N GLU A 606 12.54 -37.38 0.53
CA GLU A 606 13.67 -36.47 0.70
C GLU A 606 14.73 -36.66 -0.38
N GLY A 607 15.46 -35.60 -0.71
CA GLY A 607 16.50 -35.61 -1.75
C GLY A 607 17.60 -36.65 -1.52
N ASN A 608 17.96 -36.90 -0.26
CA ASN A 608 18.93 -37.93 0.11
C ASN A 608 18.43 -39.36 -0.16
N GLU A 609 17.11 -39.58 -0.11
CA GLU A 609 16.49 -40.87 -0.41
C GLU A 609 16.36 -41.05 -1.93
N ILE A 610 15.95 -40.00 -2.64
CA ILE A 610 15.95 -39.98 -4.12
C ILE A 610 17.34 -40.33 -4.67
N ASN A 611 18.39 -39.71 -4.13
CA ASN A 611 19.76 -39.99 -4.55
C ASN A 611 20.17 -41.44 -4.26
N ARG A 612 19.71 -42.04 -3.16
CA ARG A 612 19.94 -43.46 -2.86
C ARG A 612 19.23 -44.37 -3.86
N ILE A 613 17.94 -44.14 -4.11
CA ILE A 613 17.13 -44.89 -5.10
C ILE A 613 17.79 -44.84 -6.49
N LEU A 614 18.24 -43.66 -6.91
CA LEU A 614 18.89 -43.47 -8.21
C LEU A 614 20.32 -44.02 -8.28
N ALA A 615 20.98 -44.28 -7.15
CA ALA A 615 22.30 -44.87 -7.09
C ALA A 615 22.26 -46.40 -7.15
N GLU A 616 21.19 -47.03 -6.63
CA GLU A 616 20.99 -48.49 -6.63
C GLU A 616 20.87 -49.09 -8.04
N GLU A 617 20.47 -48.31 -9.04
CA GLU A 617 20.36 -48.72 -10.43
C GLU A 617 21.62 -48.47 -11.27
N ARG A 618 22.73 -47.97 -10.70
CA ARG A 618 23.99 -47.91 -11.45
C ARG A 618 24.43 -49.35 -11.76
N PRO A 619 24.52 -49.78 -13.03
CA PRO A 619 25.14 -51.06 -13.32
C PRO A 619 26.59 -51.02 -12.83
N ALA A 620 27.05 -52.12 -12.26
CA ALA A 620 28.47 -52.36 -12.08
C ALA A 620 29.15 -52.19 -13.45
N SER A 621 30.00 -51.17 -13.57
CA SER A 621 31.04 -50.98 -14.60
C SER A 621 30.80 -51.60 -15.98
N ALA A 622 30.63 -50.74 -16.99
CA ALA A 622 31.09 -51.02 -18.36
C ALA A 622 32.15 -49.99 -18.74
#